data_AF-A0A1U9UIZ8-F1
#
_entry.id   AF-A0A1U9UIZ8-F1
#
_cell.length_a   1.000
_cell.length_b   1.000
_cell.length_c   1.000
_cell.angle_alpha   90.00
_cell.angle_beta   90.00
_cell.angle_gamma   90.00
#
_symmetry.space_group_name_H-M   'P 1'
#
loop_
_entity.id
_entity.type
_entity.pdbx_description
1 polymer ?
#
loop_
_entity_poly.entity_id
_entity_poly.type
_entity_poly.pdbx_seq_one_letter_code
_entity_poly.pdbx_strand_id
1 'polypeptide(L)'
;MVKKEAKPPIAYSLEAQALQNIRNKLSGLLALLEVCEKDASAARRVWKAMKDDAEAVLVPMSQRQFLLWTDRTVLTAVGLESAPFYKVGNGTLNRYPELHEQVAIVTKDVRGLLQSANELAELSENQLARALRRERQRVKTLEEEVIRLRRKLRDSEDGVGALESEIRDLCRQHGLFRKPTLVKA
;
A
#
# COMPACT_ATOMS: atom_id res chain seq x y z
N MET A 1 -62.03 8.32 20.00
CA MET A 1 -61.42 7.79 18.75
C MET A 1 -60.52 8.87 18.19
N VAL A 2 -59.19 8.72 18.34
CA VAL A 2 -58.23 9.67 17.79
C VAL A 2 -58.22 9.48 16.28
N LYS A 3 -58.70 10.48 15.53
CA LYS A 3 -58.61 10.51 14.07
C LYS A 3 -57.13 10.43 13.70
N LYS A 4 -56.70 9.32 13.09
CA LYS A 4 -55.41 9.24 12.40
C LYS A 4 -55.50 10.23 11.23
N GLU A 5 -54.97 11.42 11.42
CA GLU A 5 -54.79 12.38 10.34
C GLU A 5 -53.90 11.71 9.29
N ALA A 6 -54.45 11.54 8.09
CA ALA A 6 -53.71 11.02 6.95
C ALA A 6 -52.55 11.98 6.67
N LYS A 7 -51.32 11.45 6.62
CA LYS A 7 -50.12 12.26 6.40
C LYS A 7 -50.25 13.02 5.07
N PRO A 8 -49.76 14.27 4.98
CA PRO A 8 -49.82 15.02 3.73
C PRO A 8 -48.98 14.34 2.63
N PRO A 9 -49.37 14.44 1.35
CA PRO A 9 -48.70 13.79 0.21
C PRO A 9 -47.21 14.16 0.05
N ILE A 10 -46.82 15.35 0.49
CA ILE A 10 -45.41 15.81 0.53
C ILE A 10 -44.57 14.93 1.47
N ALA A 11 -45.15 14.44 2.57
CA ALA A 11 -44.45 13.54 3.48
C ALA A 11 -44.21 12.16 2.85
N TYR A 12 -45.13 11.68 1.99
CA TYR A 12 -44.98 10.43 1.26
C TYR A 12 -43.89 10.52 0.17
N SER A 13 -43.79 11.65 -0.54
CA SER A 13 -42.72 11.84 -1.53
C SER A 13 -41.34 11.92 -0.88
N LEU A 14 -41.24 12.58 0.28
CA LEU A 14 -40.00 12.66 1.05
C LEU A 14 -39.59 11.29 1.63
N GLU A 15 -40.56 10.48 2.05
CA GLU A 15 -40.31 9.13 2.57
C GLU A 15 -39.83 8.18 1.46
N ALA A 16 -40.45 8.25 0.27
CA ALA A 16 -40.00 7.49 -0.90
C ALA A 16 -38.59 7.89 -1.36
N GLN A 17 -38.27 9.19 -1.37
CA GLN A 17 -36.94 9.68 -1.68
C GLN A 17 -35.89 9.23 -0.65
N ALA A 18 -36.25 9.25 0.64
CA ALA A 18 -35.36 8.79 1.70
C ALA A 18 -35.08 7.28 1.60
N LEU A 19 -36.10 6.48 1.29
CA LEU A 19 -35.94 5.04 1.02
C LEU A 19 -35.03 4.79 -0.18
N GLN A 20 -35.24 5.51 -1.28
CA GLN A 20 -34.40 5.38 -2.48
C GLN A 20 -32.94 5.77 -2.18
N ASN A 21 -32.73 6.84 -1.41
CA ASN A 21 -31.39 7.25 -0.98
C ASN A 21 -30.71 6.18 -0.10
N ILE A 22 -31.44 5.53 0.82
CA ILE A 22 -30.91 4.40 1.61
C ILE A 22 -30.50 3.26 0.69
N ARG A 23 -31.34 2.89 -0.29
CA ARG A 23 -31.05 1.84 -1.27
C ARG A 23 -29.82 2.16 -2.13
N ASN A 24 -29.70 3.41 -2.59
CA ASN A 24 -28.55 3.87 -3.35
C ASN A 24 -27.25 3.76 -2.55
N LYS A 25 -27.26 4.20 -1.29
CA LYS A 25 -26.10 4.05 -0.38
C LYS A 25 -25.76 2.59 -0.14
N LEU A 26 -26.76 1.74 0.13
CA LEU A 26 -26.56 0.31 0.35
C LEU A 26 -25.95 -0.35 -0.89
N SER A 27 -26.47 -0.05 -2.08
CA SER A 27 -25.93 -0.54 -3.35
C SER A 27 -24.48 -0.09 -3.56
N GLY A 28 -24.16 1.17 -3.23
CA GLY A 28 -22.77 1.66 -3.28
C GLY A 28 -21.83 0.92 -2.33
N LEU A 29 -22.28 0.61 -1.10
CA LEU A 29 -21.50 -0.18 -0.16
C LEU A 29 -21.31 -1.63 -0.60
N LEU A 30 -22.36 -2.26 -1.13
CA LEU A 30 -22.29 -3.64 -1.63
C LEU A 30 -21.33 -3.73 -2.82
N ALA A 31 -21.41 -2.79 -3.75
CA ALA A 31 -20.47 -2.72 -4.87
C ALA A 31 -19.03 -2.49 -4.40
N LEU A 32 -18.83 -1.63 -3.38
CA LEU A 32 -17.52 -1.42 -2.77
C LEU A 32 -16.99 -2.70 -2.13
N LEU A 33 -17.82 -3.42 -1.38
CA LEU A 33 -17.48 -4.69 -0.76
C LEU A 33 -17.02 -5.70 -1.81
N GLU A 34 -17.81 -5.87 -2.87
CA GLU A 34 -17.51 -6.79 -3.97
C GLU A 34 -16.17 -6.45 -4.67
N VAL A 35 -15.91 -5.17 -4.92
CA VAL A 35 -14.63 -4.72 -5.51
C VAL A 35 -13.47 -5.01 -4.56
N CYS A 36 -13.64 -4.76 -3.27
CA CYS A 36 -12.59 -4.98 -2.26
C CYS A 36 -12.32 -6.47 -2.03
N GLU A 37 -13.32 -7.33 -2.16
CA GLU A 37 -13.16 -8.79 -2.09
C GLU A 37 -12.37 -9.33 -3.29
N LYS A 38 -12.60 -8.77 -4.48
CA LYS A 38 -11.92 -9.17 -5.72
C LYS A 38 -10.51 -8.57 -5.85
N ASP A 39 -10.31 -7.35 -5.35
CA ASP A 39 -9.05 -6.61 -5.46
C ASP A 39 -8.59 -6.08 -4.09
N ALA A 40 -7.66 -6.81 -3.47
CA ALA A 40 -7.02 -6.39 -2.22
C ALA A 40 -6.22 -5.06 -2.35
N SER A 41 -5.82 -4.66 -3.57
CA SER A 41 -5.21 -3.33 -3.79
C SER A 41 -6.25 -2.21 -3.67
N ALA A 42 -7.48 -2.42 -4.15
CA ALA A 42 -8.58 -1.48 -3.98
C ALA A 42 -8.92 -1.30 -2.49
N ALA A 43 -9.04 -2.39 -1.74
CA ALA A 43 -9.28 -2.36 -0.30
C ALA A 43 -8.23 -1.51 0.45
N ARG A 44 -6.95 -1.63 0.06
CA ARG A 44 -5.87 -0.82 0.64
C ARG A 44 -5.94 0.65 0.27
N ARG A 45 -6.25 0.99 -0.98
CA ARG A 45 -6.45 2.38 -1.42
C ARG A 45 -7.57 3.04 -0.62
N VAL A 46 -8.69 2.34 -0.45
CA VAL A 46 -9.84 2.78 0.34
C VAL A 46 -9.44 3.01 1.80
N TRP A 47 -8.79 2.03 2.44
CA TRP A 47 -8.37 2.15 3.83
C TRP A 47 -7.40 3.30 4.07
N LYS A 48 -6.44 3.50 3.16
CA LYS A 48 -5.49 4.59 3.23
C LYS A 48 -6.19 5.95 3.12
N ALA A 49 -7.07 6.12 2.15
CA ALA A 49 -7.85 7.35 1.99
C ALA A 49 -8.66 7.70 3.25
N MET A 50 -9.25 6.68 3.91
CA MET A 50 -9.98 6.86 5.17
C MET A 50 -9.12 7.28 6.35
N LYS A 51 -7.83 6.89 6.39
CA LYS A 51 -6.91 7.32 7.45
C LYS A 51 -6.38 8.73 7.22
N ASP A 52 -6.15 9.08 5.97
CA ASP A 52 -5.59 10.38 5.58
C ASP A 52 -6.61 11.52 5.79
N ASP A 53 -7.91 11.24 5.64
CA ASP A 53 -9.01 12.18 5.91
C ASP A 53 -9.92 11.66 7.03
N ALA A 54 -9.56 12.00 8.28
CA ALA A 54 -10.28 11.56 9.47
C ALA A 54 -11.57 12.36 9.75
N GLU A 55 -11.77 13.50 9.10
CA GLU A 55 -12.94 14.37 9.33
C GLU A 55 -14.11 14.01 8.41
N ALA A 56 -13.84 13.57 7.18
CA ALA A 56 -14.86 13.15 6.24
C ALA A 56 -15.32 11.70 6.46
N VAL A 57 -16.64 11.46 6.39
CA VAL A 57 -17.18 10.09 6.32
C VAL A 57 -17.05 9.61 4.88
N LEU A 58 -15.88 9.04 4.53
CA LEU A 58 -15.61 8.53 3.18
C LEU A 58 -16.26 7.16 2.93
N VAL A 59 -16.19 6.27 3.92
CA VAL A 59 -16.89 4.98 3.94
C VAL A 59 -17.48 4.78 5.33
N PRO A 60 -18.78 4.50 5.46
CA PRO A 60 -19.41 4.34 6.77
C PRO A 60 -19.03 3.01 7.44
N MET A 61 -18.47 3.11 8.65
CA MET A 61 -18.11 1.98 9.52
C MET A 61 -19.16 1.72 10.62
N SER A 62 -20.28 2.44 10.59
CA SER A 62 -21.40 2.31 11.51
C SER A 62 -22.69 2.79 10.86
N GLN A 63 -23.84 2.36 11.39
CA GLN A 63 -25.14 2.83 10.92
C GLN A 63 -25.29 4.36 11.05
N ARG A 64 -24.74 4.97 12.11
CA ARG A 64 -24.76 6.43 12.27
C ARG A 64 -23.99 7.12 11.14
N GLN A 65 -22.80 6.64 10.82
CA GLN A 65 -22.02 7.17 9.70
C GLN A 65 -22.74 6.95 8.36
N PHE A 66 -23.39 5.80 8.16
CA PHE A 66 -24.17 5.52 6.95
C PHE A 66 -25.26 6.56 6.69
N LEU A 67 -25.94 7.00 7.75
CA LEU A 67 -26.96 8.05 7.66
C LEU A 67 -26.37 9.42 7.27
N LEU A 68 -25.16 9.72 7.76
CA LEU A 68 -24.44 10.97 7.47
C LEU A 68 -23.67 10.94 6.14
N TRP A 69 -23.45 9.76 5.58
CA TRP A 69 -22.61 9.55 4.42
C TRP A 69 -23.14 10.28 3.19
N THR A 70 -22.32 11.13 2.59
CA THR A 70 -22.64 11.95 1.42
C THR A 70 -21.50 11.95 0.41
N ASP A 71 -20.27 11.78 0.89
CA ASP A 71 -19.08 11.71 0.07
C ASP A 71 -19.03 10.40 -0.74
N ARG A 72 -18.72 10.50 -2.04
CA ARG A 72 -18.62 9.38 -2.99
C ARG A 72 -17.23 9.27 -3.62
N THR A 73 -16.29 10.13 -3.20
CA THR A 73 -14.93 10.22 -3.77
C THR A 73 -14.21 8.87 -3.76
N VAL A 74 -14.31 8.14 -2.65
CA VAL A 74 -13.70 6.81 -2.53
C VAL A 74 -14.33 5.78 -3.47
N LEU A 75 -15.65 5.81 -3.67
CA LEU A 75 -16.31 4.94 -4.65
C LEU A 75 -15.79 5.23 -6.06
N THR A 76 -15.70 6.50 -6.43
CA THR A 76 -15.17 6.88 -7.75
C THR A 76 -13.69 6.53 -7.91
N ALA A 77 -12.89 6.62 -6.85
CA ALA A 77 -11.47 6.27 -6.87
C ALA A 77 -11.21 4.77 -7.10
N VAL A 78 -12.19 3.92 -6.77
CA VAL A 78 -12.15 2.48 -7.09
C VAL A 78 -12.92 2.12 -8.37
N GLY A 79 -13.32 3.13 -9.15
CA GLY A 79 -14.00 2.93 -10.44
C GLY A 79 -15.50 2.63 -10.33
N LEU A 80 -16.12 2.91 -9.18
CA LEU A 80 -17.56 2.70 -8.99
C LEU A 80 -18.33 3.98 -9.26
N GLU A 81 -19.28 3.89 -10.18
CA GLU A 81 -20.31 4.91 -10.36
C GLU A 81 -21.40 4.71 -9.30
N SER A 82 -21.85 5.81 -8.68
CA SER A 82 -22.90 5.77 -7.68
C SER A 82 -23.84 6.95 -7.84
N ALA A 83 -25.13 6.71 -7.58
CA ALA A 83 -26.12 7.77 -7.48
C ALA A 83 -25.77 8.76 -6.35
N PRO A 84 -26.26 10.02 -6.37
CA PRO A 84 -25.97 10.98 -5.31
C PRO A 84 -26.50 10.52 -3.95
N PHE A 85 -25.70 10.78 -2.92
CA PHE A 85 -26.01 10.45 -1.54
C PHE A 85 -26.37 11.70 -0.75
N TYR A 86 -27.45 11.60 0.01
CA TYR A 86 -27.91 12.68 0.88
C TYR A 86 -27.95 12.24 2.34
N LYS A 87 -27.86 13.20 3.27
CA LYS A 87 -28.03 12.90 4.69
C LYS A 87 -29.44 12.40 4.97
N VAL A 88 -29.55 11.37 5.80
CA VAL A 88 -30.82 10.78 6.23
C VAL A 88 -30.98 10.98 7.74
N GLY A 89 -32.20 11.23 8.20
CA GLY A 89 -32.50 11.37 9.62
C GLY A 89 -32.36 10.05 10.39
N ASN A 90 -31.99 10.12 11.66
CA ASN A 90 -31.77 8.95 12.54
C ASN A 90 -32.99 8.01 12.63
N GLY A 91 -34.20 8.56 12.58
CA GLY A 91 -35.44 7.78 12.68
C GLY A 91 -35.93 7.17 11.36
N THR A 92 -35.24 7.37 10.24
CA THR A 92 -35.71 6.86 8.94
C THR A 92 -35.36 5.38 8.76
N LEU A 93 -34.15 4.97 9.12
CA LEU A 93 -33.70 3.58 8.94
C LEU A 93 -34.50 2.60 9.83
N ASN A 94 -34.85 3.03 11.05
CA ASN A 94 -35.64 2.22 11.99
C ASN A 94 -37.05 1.88 11.49
N ARG A 95 -37.56 2.59 10.48
CA ARG A 95 -38.87 2.30 9.86
C ARG A 95 -38.80 1.16 8.85
N TYR A 96 -37.59 0.75 8.46
CA TYR A 96 -37.33 -0.31 7.49
C TYR A 96 -36.42 -1.37 8.14
N PRO A 97 -36.97 -2.29 8.95
CA PRO A 97 -36.19 -3.25 9.74
C PRO A 97 -35.22 -4.10 8.91
N GLU A 98 -35.65 -4.56 7.75
CA GLU A 98 -34.83 -5.35 6.83
C GLU A 98 -33.62 -4.57 6.33
N LEU A 99 -33.81 -3.31 5.92
CA LEU A 99 -32.72 -2.44 5.48
C LEU A 99 -31.81 -2.07 6.65
N HIS A 100 -32.37 -1.89 7.84
CA HIS A 100 -31.60 -1.60 9.05
C HIS A 100 -30.62 -2.73 9.36
N GLU A 101 -31.08 -3.99 9.30
CA GLU A 101 -30.25 -5.18 9.48
C GLU A 101 -29.20 -5.32 8.38
N GLN A 102 -29.60 -5.16 7.11
CA GLN A 102 -28.67 -5.21 5.98
C GLN A 102 -27.56 -4.16 6.10
N VAL A 103 -27.88 -2.91 6.47
CA VAL A 103 -26.87 -1.87 6.68
C VAL A 103 -25.93 -2.26 7.81
N ALA A 104 -26.43 -2.84 8.91
CA ALA A 104 -25.60 -3.26 10.03
C ALA A 104 -24.59 -4.35 9.61
N ILE A 105 -25.05 -5.33 8.83
CA ILE A 105 -24.23 -6.42 8.30
C ILE A 105 -23.17 -5.85 7.35
N VAL A 106 -23.59 -5.14 6.30
CA VAL A 106 -22.68 -4.65 5.26
C VAL A 106 -21.63 -3.68 5.80
N THR A 107 -22.01 -2.78 6.71
CA THR A 107 -21.02 -1.85 7.33
C THR A 107 -20.00 -2.59 8.19
N LYS A 108 -20.41 -3.67 8.87
CA LYS A 108 -19.50 -4.53 9.64
C LYS A 108 -18.57 -5.32 8.72
N ASP A 109 -19.09 -5.87 7.62
CA ASP A 109 -18.32 -6.68 6.68
C ASP A 109 -17.29 -5.82 5.94
N VAL A 110 -17.69 -4.65 5.44
CA VAL A 110 -16.77 -3.67 4.83
C VAL A 110 -15.67 -3.29 5.82
N ARG A 111 -16.02 -3.01 7.08
CA ARG A 111 -15.02 -2.70 8.12
C ARG A 111 -14.03 -3.85 8.31
N GLY A 112 -14.53 -5.08 8.47
CA GLY A 112 -13.71 -6.26 8.70
C GLY A 112 -12.76 -6.54 7.53
N LEU A 113 -13.26 -6.42 6.31
CA LEU A 113 -12.50 -6.63 5.08
C LEU A 113 -11.37 -5.60 4.94
N LEU A 114 -11.68 -4.31 5.07
CA LEU A 114 -10.69 -3.24 4.93
C LEU A 114 -9.60 -3.33 6.00
N GLN A 115 -9.98 -3.64 7.25
CA GLN A 115 -9.02 -3.82 8.33
C GLN A 115 -8.10 -5.02 8.06
N SER A 116 -8.66 -6.16 7.68
CA SER A 116 -7.89 -7.39 7.39
C SER A 116 -6.93 -7.20 6.21
N ALA A 117 -7.39 -6.52 5.14
CA ALA A 117 -6.56 -6.21 3.98
C ALA A 117 -5.36 -5.34 4.35
N ASN A 118 -5.53 -4.39 5.28
CA ASN A 118 -4.44 -3.55 5.77
C ASN A 118 -3.47 -4.33 6.65
N GLU A 119 -3.95 -5.14 7.58
CA GLU A 119 -3.09 -5.95 8.47
C GLU A 119 -2.18 -6.90 7.67
N LEU A 120 -2.73 -7.56 6.66
CA LEU A 120 -1.96 -8.41 5.73
C LEU A 120 -0.91 -7.59 4.95
N ALA A 121 -1.26 -6.37 4.54
CA ALA A 121 -0.34 -5.48 3.85
C ALA A 121 0.83 -5.08 4.75
N GLU A 122 0.55 -4.61 5.97
CA GLU A 122 1.56 -4.20 6.94
C GLU A 122 2.50 -5.36 7.28
N LEU A 123 1.98 -6.59 7.42
CA LEU A 123 2.81 -7.78 7.59
C LEU A 123 3.75 -8.00 6.39
N SER A 124 3.24 -7.88 5.17
CA SER A 124 4.04 -8.06 3.94
C SER A 124 5.10 -6.97 3.75
N GLU A 125 4.76 -5.71 4.02
CA GLU A 125 5.67 -4.57 3.91
C GLU A 125 6.78 -4.65 4.95
N ASN A 126 6.45 -5.07 6.17
CA ASN A 126 7.45 -5.31 7.22
C ASN A 126 8.42 -6.45 6.84
N GLN A 127 7.93 -7.51 6.19
CA GLN A 127 8.79 -8.58 5.68
C GLN A 127 9.72 -8.06 4.58
N LEU A 128 9.20 -7.28 3.63
CA LEU A 128 9.99 -6.63 2.57
C LEU A 128 11.04 -5.67 3.13
N ALA A 129 10.69 -4.84 4.12
CA ALA A 129 11.61 -3.94 4.77
C ALA A 129 12.76 -4.68 5.48
N ARG A 130 12.44 -5.80 6.15
CA ARG A 130 13.46 -6.67 6.77
C ARG A 130 14.36 -7.30 5.71
N ALA A 131 13.81 -7.79 4.60
CA ALA A 131 14.59 -8.35 3.50
C ALA A 131 15.53 -7.31 2.88
N LEU A 132 15.02 -6.11 2.60
CA LEU A 132 15.82 -5.00 2.08
C LEU A 132 16.96 -4.61 3.02
N ARG A 133 16.72 -4.60 4.34
CA ARG A 133 17.77 -4.33 5.33
C ARG A 133 18.86 -5.40 5.31
N ARG A 134 18.50 -6.68 5.19
CA ARG A 134 19.47 -7.78 5.07
C ARG A 134 20.32 -7.65 3.82
N GLU A 135 19.70 -7.37 2.67
CA GLU A 135 20.42 -7.19 1.42
C GLU A 135 21.35 -5.97 1.45
N ARG A 136 20.91 -4.84 2.01
CA ARG A 136 21.79 -3.67 2.23
C ARG A 136 23.00 -4.01 3.10
N GLN A 137 22.80 -4.79 4.15
CA GLN A 137 23.90 -5.22 5.01
C GLN A 137 24.87 -6.14 4.25
N ARG A 138 24.35 -7.05 3.42
CA ARG A 138 25.15 -7.94 2.57
C ARG A 138 25.99 -7.16 1.57
N VAL A 139 25.40 -6.16 0.91
CA VAL A 139 26.11 -5.26 -0.01
C VAL A 139 27.25 -4.55 0.71
N LYS A 140 26.98 -3.97 1.89
CA LYS A 140 28.01 -3.31 2.70
C LYS A 140 29.18 -4.25 3.04
N THR A 141 28.89 -5.47 3.46
CA THR A 141 29.94 -6.46 3.76
C THR A 141 30.76 -6.81 2.51
N LEU A 142 30.11 -7.00 1.36
CA LEU A 142 30.82 -7.26 0.10
C LEU A 142 31.68 -6.07 -0.35
N GLU A 143 31.21 -4.83 -0.16
CA GLU A 143 32.00 -3.63 -0.44
C GLU A 143 33.26 -3.56 0.44
N GLU A 144 33.12 -3.85 1.74
CA GLU A 144 34.25 -3.92 2.67
C GLU A 144 35.25 -5.03 2.26
N GLU A 145 34.77 -6.19 1.83
CA GLU A 145 35.62 -7.27 1.33
C GLU A 145 36.35 -6.90 0.03
N VAL A 146 35.68 -6.23 -0.91
CA VAL A 146 36.30 -5.74 -2.14
C VAL A 146 37.40 -4.73 -1.83
N ILE A 147 37.16 -3.79 -0.91
CA ILE A 147 38.18 -2.83 -0.47
C ILE A 147 39.38 -3.57 0.14
N ARG A 148 39.13 -4.56 1.00
CA ARG A 148 40.18 -5.38 1.62
C ARG A 148 40.99 -6.15 0.57
N LEU A 149 40.34 -6.77 -0.40
CA LEU A 149 41.00 -7.53 -1.46
C LEU A 149 41.83 -6.62 -2.37
N ARG A 150 41.32 -5.42 -2.71
CA ARG A 150 42.07 -4.42 -3.48
C ARG A 150 43.34 -3.96 -2.77
N ARG A 151 43.30 -3.79 -1.44
CA ARG A 151 44.50 -3.47 -0.65
C ARG A 151 45.51 -4.61 -0.69
N LYS A 152 45.08 -5.84 -0.42
CA LYS A 152 45.95 -7.02 -0.49
C LYS A 152 46.60 -7.20 -1.87
N LEU A 153 45.84 -6.96 -2.94
CA LEU A 153 46.37 -7.04 -4.30
C LEU A 153 47.48 -6.01 -4.52
N ARG A 154 47.23 -4.74 -4.13
CA ARG A 154 48.24 -3.68 -4.23
C ARG A 154 49.50 -4.01 -3.43
N ASP A 155 49.35 -4.44 -2.17
CA ASP A 155 50.50 -4.79 -1.32
C ASP A 155 51.32 -5.93 -1.95
N SER A 156 50.64 -6.88 -2.61
CA SER A 156 51.30 -7.97 -3.34
C SER A 156 51.99 -7.49 -4.63
N GLU A 157 51.37 -6.58 -5.39
CA GLU A 157 51.96 -5.97 -6.59
C GLU A 157 53.23 -5.17 -6.25
N ASP A 158 53.18 -4.39 -5.16
CA ASP A 158 54.33 -3.63 -4.66
C ASP A 158 55.47 -4.57 -4.22
N GLY A 159 55.13 -5.68 -3.54
CA GLY A 159 56.10 -6.72 -3.15
C GLY A 159 56.76 -7.41 -4.33
N VAL A 160 55.99 -7.76 -5.37
CA VAL A 160 56.54 -8.33 -6.61
C VAL A 160 57.47 -7.33 -7.31
N GLY A 161 57.06 -6.06 -7.41
CA GLY A 161 57.89 -5.01 -8.02
C GLY A 161 59.23 -4.80 -7.29
N ALA A 162 59.23 -4.88 -5.95
CA ALA A 162 60.45 -4.82 -5.16
C ALA A 162 61.39 -6.00 -5.44
N LEU A 163 60.86 -7.23 -5.47
CA LEU A 163 61.63 -8.44 -5.79
C LEU A 163 62.17 -8.41 -7.23
N GLU A 164 61.39 -7.95 -8.20
CA GLU A 164 61.86 -7.78 -9.58
C GLU A 164 63.02 -6.78 -9.68
N SER A 165 62.98 -5.70 -8.89
CA SER A 165 64.08 -4.73 -8.82
C SER A 165 65.33 -5.36 -8.20
N GLU A 166 65.18 -6.10 -7.11
CA GLU A 166 66.30 -6.77 -6.44
C GLU A 166 66.96 -7.81 -7.36
N ILE A 167 66.17 -8.64 -8.03
CA ILE A 167 66.67 -9.60 -9.03
C ILE A 167 67.41 -8.87 -10.15
N ARG A 168 66.85 -7.76 -10.66
CA ARG A 168 67.48 -6.96 -11.71
C ARG A 168 68.83 -6.42 -11.28
N ASP A 169 68.94 -5.91 -10.05
CA ASP A 169 70.18 -5.37 -9.52
C ASP A 169 71.23 -6.46 -9.26
N LEU A 170 70.82 -7.63 -8.74
CA LEU A 170 71.69 -8.81 -8.63
C LEU A 170 72.20 -9.27 -10.00
N CYS A 171 71.33 -9.37 -11.00
CA CYS A 171 71.73 -9.72 -12.36
C CYS A 171 72.72 -8.71 -12.97
N ARG A 172 72.60 -7.40 -12.64
CA ARG A 172 73.58 -6.38 -13.04
C ARG A 172 74.92 -6.56 -12.34
N GLN A 173 74.92 -6.77 -11.03
CA GLN A 173 76.14 -6.97 -10.23
C GLN A 173 76.96 -8.18 -10.72
N HIS A 174 76.30 -9.25 -11.12
CA HIS A 174 76.95 -10.47 -11.62
C HIS A 174 77.16 -10.51 -13.14
N GLY A 175 76.91 -9.40 -13.86
CA GLY A 175 77.13 -9.33 -15.31
C GLY A 175 76.20 -10.21 -16.15
N LEU A 176 75.09 -10.67 -15.58
CA LEU A 176 74.11 -11.55 -16.23
C LEU A 176 73.10 -10.77 -17.10
N PHE A 177 73.10 -9.43 -17.01
CA PHE A 177 72.24 -8.55 -17.80
C PHE A 177 72.74 -8.42 -19.26
N ARG A 178 72.42 -9.40 -20.11
CA ARG A 178 72.64 -9.28 -21.56
C ARG A 178 71.50 -8.50 -22.20
N LYS A 179 71.78 -7.32 -22.76
CA LYS A 179 70.84 -6.68 -23.70
C LYS A 179 70.64 -7.63 -24.88
N PRO A 180 69.40 -8.01 -25.24
CA PRO A 180 69.18 -8.78 -26.45
C PRO A 180 69.67 -7.95 -27.64
N THR A 181 70.70 -8.42 -28.32
CA THR A 181 71.16 -7.84 -29.58
C THR A 181 70.10 -8.17 -30.63
N LEU A 182 69.35 -7.15 -31.07
CA LEU A 182 68.51 -7.27 -32.25
C LEU A 182 69.44 -7.43 -33.45
N VAL A 183 69.62 -8.67 -33.89
CA VAL A 183 70.25 -8.97 -35.18
C VAL A 183 69.24 -8.52 -36.24
N LYS A 184 69.53 -7.43 -36.95
CA LYS A 184 68.80 -7.07 -38.16
C LYS A 184 69.05 -8.18 -39.18
N ALA A 185 67.98 -8.82 -39.63
CA ALA A 185 67.99 -9.75 -40.76
C ALA A 185 68.38 -9.03 -42.06
#